data_AF-A0A6B9LUI2-F1
#
_entry.id   AF-A0A6B9LUI2-F1
#
_cell.length_a   1.000
_cell.length_b   1.000
_cell.length_c   1.000
_cell.angle_alpha   90.00
_cell.angle_beta   90.00
_cell.angle_gamma   90.00
#
_symmetry.space_group_name_H-M   'P 1'
#
loop_
_entity.id
_entity.type
_entity.pdbx_description
1 polymer ?
#
loop_
_entity_poly.entity_id
_entity_poly.type
_entity_poly.pdbx_seq_one_letter_code
_entity_poly.pdbx_strand_id
1 'polypeptide(L)'
;FPTLEQLPLWGFDGSSTMQAEGRSSDCVLKPVAIYPDPVRTNGVLVMCEVMMPDGKTPHPSNSRATILDDDGAWFGFEQEYFFYKNGRPLGFPEQGYPAPQGPYYTGVGYKNVGDIARQIVEEHLDICLAAGINHEGINAEVAKGQWEFQVFGKGSKKAADEVWMARYLLQRLTE
;
A
#
# COMPACT_ATOMS: atom_id res chain seq x y z
N PHE A 1 17.41 12.01 10.11
CA PHE A 1 16.96 10.65 9.77
C PHE A 1 18.05 9.93 9.00
N PRO A 2 18.19 8.58 9.11
CA PRO A 2 19.22 7.85 8.39
C PRO A 2 19.04 7.98 6.88
N THR A 3 20.12 7.99 6.12
CA THR A 3 20.04 7.84 4.66
C THR A 3 19.85 6.36 4.31
N LEU A 4 19.39 6.08 3.09
CA LEU A 4 19.15 4.70 2.64
C LEU A 4 20.42 3.83 2.75
N GLU A 5 21.58 4.39 2.45
CA GLU A 5 22.89 3.72 2.47
C GLU A 5 23.37 3.38 3.88
N GLN A 6 22.81 4.03 4.91
CA GLN A 6 23.13 3.76 6.31
C GLN A 6 22.32 2.59 6.89
N LEU A 7 21.27 2.14 6.20
CA LEU A 7 20.42 1.05 6.66
C LEU A 7 21.08 -0.31 6.37
N PRO A 8 21.21 -1.18 7.38
CA PRO A 8 21.79 -2.50 7.17
C PRO A 8 20.81 -3.41 6.40
N LEU A 9 21.35 -4.47 5.80
CA LEU A 9 20.53 -5.62 5.44
C LEU A 9 19.92 -6.23 6.70
N TRP A 10 18.72 -6.79 6.57
CA TRP A 10 18.08 -7.54 7.64
C TRP A 10 17.61 -8.89 7.15
N GLY A 11 17.10 -9.73 8.04
CA GLY A 11 16.68 -11.09 7.73
C GLY A 11 15.31 -11.36 8.31
N PHE A 12 14.60 -12.29 7.69
CA PHE A 12 13.34 -12.83 8.21
C PHE A 12 13.21 -14.32 7.86
N ASP A 13 12.35 -15.00 8.60
CA ASP A 13 12.01 -16.40 8.34
C ASP A 13 11.01 -16.48 7.18
N GLY A 14 11.51 -16.81 5.99
CA GLY A 14 10.72 -16.96 4.77
C GLY A 14 9.78 -18.17 4.79
N SER A 15 9.96 -19.14 5.70
CA SER A 15 9.00 -20.25 5.82
C SER A 15 7.65 -19.80 6.38
N SER A 16 7.65 -18.76 7.20
CA SER A 16 6.46 -18.14 7.76
C SER A 16 5.73 -17.21 6.76
N THR A 17 6.28 -16.99 5.57
CA THR A 17 5.70 -16.12 4.52
C THR A 17 5.54 -16.83 3.17
N MET A 18 5.68 -18.17 3.15
CA MET A 18 5.63 -18.99 1.92
C MET A 18 6.73 -18.64 0.90
N GLN A 19 7.87 -18.12 1.36
CA GLN A 19 9.01 -17.76 0.51
C GLN A 19 10.15 -18.78 0.60
N ALA A 20 10.14 -19.68 1.58
CA ALA A 20 11.18 -20.71 1.71
C ALA A 20 10.68 -22.00 2.38
N GLU A 21 11.40 -23.11 2.19
CA GLU A 21 11.15 -24.35 2.93
C GLU A 21 11.72 -24.25 4.35
N GLY A 22 11.08 -24.89 5.34
CA GLY A 22 11.47 -24.79 6.76
C GLY A 22 12.90 -25.26 7.11
N ARG A 23 13.56 -26.04 6.24
CA ARG A 23 14.95 -26.49 6.45
C ARG A 23 16.02 -25.51 5.96
N SER A 24 15.63 -24.47 5.23
CA SER A 24 16.49 -23.42 4.67
C SER A 24 15.64 -22.18 4.45
N SER A 25 15.22 -21.56 5.56
CA SER A 25 14.13 -20.58 5.53
C SER A 25 14.55 -19.12 5.50
N ASP A 26 15.83 -18.82 5.71
CA ASP A 26 16.30 -17.43 5.77
C ASP A 26 16.05 -16.69 4.44
N CYS A 27 15.51 -15.48 4.55
CA CYS A 27 15.41 -14.52 3.46
C CYS A 27 16.01 -13.19 3.92
N VAL A 28 16.58 -12.43 2.98
CA VAL A 28 17.23 -11.15 3.29
C VAL A 28 16.37 -9.99 2.81
N LEU A 29 16.19 -8.99 3.67
CA LEU A 29 15.61 -7.70 3.35
C LEU A 29 16.72 -6.74 2.97
N LYS A 30 16.66 -6.21 1.75
CA LYS A 30 17.54 -5.15 1.27
C LYS A 30 16.74 -3.85 1.17
N PRO A 31 17.09 -2.80 1.94
CA PRO A 31 16.45 -1.49 1.84
C PRO A 31 16.54 -0.92 0.43
N VAL A 32 15.44 -0.38 -0.09
CA VAL A 32 15.36 0.24 -1.42
C VAL A 32 14.72 1.63 -1.44
N ALA A 33 13.90 1.98 -0.45
CA ALA A 33 13.38 3.32 -0.26
C ALA A 33 13.08 3.58 1.23
N ILE A 34 13.09 4.86 1.61
CA ILE A 34 12.81 5.31 2.98
C ILE A 34 11.74 6.40 2.95
N TYR A 35 10.78 6.30 3.85
CA TYR A 35 9.69 7.26 4.02
C TYR A 35 9.59 7.64 5.51
N PRO A 36 9.33 8.91 5.86
CA PRO A 36 8.92 9.26 7.21
C PRO A 36 7.69 8.45 7.62
N ASP A 37 7.63 7.98 8.87
CA ASP A 37 6.41 7.36 9.42
C ASP A 37 5.61 8.42 10.19
N PRO A 38 4.55 9.02 9.60
CA PRO A 38 3.82 10.13 10.24
C PRO A 38 3.01 9.69 11.46
N VAL A 39 2.74 8.38 11.61
CA VAL A 39 1.96 7.82 12.74
C VAL A 39 2.85 7.33 13.88
N ARG A 40 4.18 7.54 13.81
CA ARG A 40 5.12 7.25 14.90
C ARG A 40 5.98 8.47 15.25
N THR A 41 6.27 8.65 16.54
CA THR A 41 7.28 9.63 16.96
C THR A 41 8.66 9.17 16.53
N ASN A 42 9.35 9.95 15.69
CA ASN A 42 10.67 9.65 15.15
C ASN A 42 10.76 8.29 14.40
N GLY A 43 9.66 7.86 13.77
CA GLY A 43 9.62 6.62 13.00
C GLY A 43 10.01 6.81 11.52
N VAL A 44 10.48 5.72 10.91
CA VAL A 44 10.68 5.61 9.46
C VAL A 44 10.09 4.30 8.97
N LEU A 45 9.54 4.34 7.76
CA LEU A 45 9.16 3.17 6.99
C LEU A 45 10.27 2.87 5.98
N VAL A 46 10.65 1.60 5.89
CA VAL A 46 11.70 1.15 4.96
C VAL A 46 11.07 0.15 4.01
N MET A 47 10.94 0.54 2.74
CA MET A 47 10.59 -0.39 1.68
C MET A 47 11.81 -1.24 1.38
N CYS A 48 11.63 -2.55 1.34
CA CYS A 48 12.70 -3.52 1.09
C CYS A 48 12.37 -4.37 -0.13
N GLU A 49 13.41 -4.75 -0.87
CA GLU A 49 13.33 -5.87 -1.79
C GLU A 49 13.81 -7.15 -1.09
N VAL A 50 13.28 -8.30 -1.51
CA VAL A 50 13.62 -9.60 -0.92
C VAL A 50 14.74 -10.25 -1.74
N MET A 51 15.77 -10.69 -1.04
CA MET A 51 16.96 -11.34 -1.59
C MET A 51 17.08 -12.77 -1.03
N MET A 52 17.77 -13.63 -1.77
CA MET A 52 18.24 -14.92 -1.28
C MET A 52 19.21 -14.74 -0.10
N PRO A 53 19.50 -15.80 0.70
CA PRO A 53 20.44 -15.73 1.83
C PRO A 53 21.83 -15.16 1.52
N ASP A 54 22.25 -15.18 0.25
CA ASP A 54 23.51 -14.59 -0.19
C ASP A 54 23.53 -13.05 -0.16
N GLY A 55 22.37 -12.40 0.05
CA GLY A 55 22.19 -10.96 0.08
C GLY A 55 22.39 -10.25 -1.27
N LYS A 56 22.54 -11.00 -2.36
CA LYS A 56 22.90 -10.48 -3.70
C LYS A 56 21.92 -10.91 -4.78
N THR A 57 21.47 -12.16 -4.73
CA THR A 57 20.56 -12.71 -5.73
C THR A 57 19.12 -12.36 -5.36
N PRO A 58 18.33 -11.72 -6.23
CA PRO A 58 16.92 -11.47 -5.97
C PRO A 58 16.17 -12.76 -5.68
N HIS A 59 15.30 -12.75 -4.66
CA HIS A 59 14.44 -13.89 -4.40
C HIS A 59 13.43 -14.09 -5.55
N PRO A 60 12.98 -15.31 -5.90
CA PRO A 60 12.00 -15.52 -6.97
C PRO A 60 10.69 -14.72 -6.86
N SER A 61 10.30 -14.32 -5.65
CA SER A 61 9.13 -13.45 -5.40
C SER A 61 9.42 -11.95 -5.58
N ASN A 62 10.67 -11.55 -5.81
CA ASN A 62 11.08 -10.16 -5.94
C ASN A 62 10.80 -9.65 -7.36
N SER A 63 9.56 -9.25 -7.63
CA SER A 63 9.18 -8.63 -8.89
C SER A 63 9.77 -7.23 -9.08
N ARG A 64 10.20 -6.55 -8.01
CA ARG A 64 10.86 -5.24 -8.13
C ARG A 64 12.17 -5.34 -8.90
N ALA A 65 12.92 -6.43 -8.71
CA ALA A 65 14.17 -6.69 -9.43
C ALA A 65 13.98 -6.87 -10.95
N THR A 66 12.76 -7.16 -11.42
CA THR A 66 12.45 -7.29 -12.85
C THR A 66 12.00 -5.98 -13.50
N ILE A 67 11.80 -4.91 -12.71
CA ILE A 67 11.44 -3.59 -13.22
C ILE A 67 12.69 -2.92 -13.81
N LEU A 68 12.62 -2.56 -15.09
CA LEU A 68 13.63 -1.72 -15.74
C LEU A 68 13.74 -0.41 -14.98
N ASP A 69 14.93 -0.02 -14.55
CA ASP A 69 15.16 1.25 -13.85
C ASP A 69 15.22 2.40 -14.86
N ASP A 70 14.09 3.08 -15.05
CA ASP A 70 13.94 4.18 -15.99
C ASP A 70 13.39 5.40 -15.24
N ASP A 71 14.30 6.30 -14.87
CA ASP A 71 14.01 7.56 -14.18
C ASP A 71 13.20 8.55 -15.02
N GLY A 72 13.11 8.34 -16.33
CA GLY A 72 12.37 9.17 -17.27
C GLY A 72 10.91 8.73 -17.46
N ALA A 73 10.58 7.50 -17.10
CA ALA A 73 9.24 6.95 -17.26
C ALA A 73 8.26 7.54 -16.23
N TRP A 74 7.00 7.69 -16.64
CA TRP A 74 5.91 8.20 -15.81
C TRP A 74 4.77 7.19 -15.74
N PHE A 75 4.22 7.00 -14.55
CA PHE A 75 3.14 6.06 -14.28
C PHE A 75 2.07 6.71 -13.41
N GLY A 76 0.82 6.54 -13.78
CA GLY A 76 -0.33 6.79 -12.91
C GLY A 76 -0.97 5.45 -12.53
N PHE A 77 -1.12 5.22 -11.23
CA PHE A 77 -1.81 4.05 -10.70
C PHE A 77 -3.11 4.49 -10.02
N GLU A 78 -4.22 3.93 -10.49
CA GLU A 78 -5.56 4.09 -9.93
C GLU A 78 -5.86 2.82 -9.11
N GLN A 79 -5.76 2.90 -7.79
CA GLN A 79 -5.92 1.76 -6.89
C GLN A 79 -7.34 1.75 -6.32
N GLU A 80 -8.21 0.92 -6.88
CA GLU A 80 -9.53 0.63 -6.32
C GLU A 80 -9.43 -0.40 -5.17
N TYR A 81 -10.31 -0.27 -4.17
CA TYR A 81 -10.40 -1.19 -3.04
C TYR A 81 -11.78 -1.11 -2.37
N PHE A 82 -12.10 -2.14 -1.57
CA PHE A 82 -13.28 -2.17 -0.71
C PHE A 82 -12.86 -2.24 0.75
N PHE A 83 -13.54 -1.46 1.61
CA PHE A 83 -13.46 -1.70 3.05
C PHE A 83 -14.33 -2.89 3.43
N TYR A 84 -13.85 -3.73 4.33
CA TYR A 84 -14.59 -4.86 4.87
C TYR A 84 -14.68 -4.78 6.40
N LYS A 85 -15.83 -5.17 6.94
CA LYS A 85 -16.06 -5.35 8.37
C LYS A 85 -16.83 -6.65 8.59
N ASN A 86 -16.30 -7.54 9.42
CA ASN A 86 -16.90 -8.85 9.73
C ASN A 86 -17.26 -9.67 8.47
N GLY A 87 -16.34 -9.70 7.49
CA GLY A 87 -16.51 -10.48 6.25
C GLY A 87 -17.51 -9.89 5.24
N ARG A 88 -18.02 -8.66 5.47
CA ARG A 88 -18.90 -7.96 4.52
C ARG A 88 -18.33 -6.59 4.13
N PRO A 89 -18.59 -6.10 2.90
CA PRO A 89 -18.23 -4.74 2.53
C PRO A 89 -18.85 -3.70 3.46
N LEU A 90 -18.08 -2.69 3.84
CA LEU A 90 -18.53 -1.62 4.72
C LEU A 90 -19.72 -0.89 4.08
N GLY A 91 -20.79 -0.68 4.85
CA GLY A 91 -22.02 -0.04 4.38
C GLY A 91 -23.02 -0.96 3.67
N PHE A 92 -22.69 -2.24 3.47
CA PHE A 92 -23.68 -3.24 3.06
C PHE A 92 -24.61 -3.58 4.24
N PRO A 93 -25.87 -3.97 3.97
CA PRO A 93 -26.73 -4.53 5.00
C PRO A 93 -26.16 -5.88 5.51
N GLU A 94 -26.55 -6.25 6.73
CA GLU A 94 -26.16 -7.53 7.36
C GLU A 94 -26.54 -8.74 6.47
N GLN A 95 -27.68 -8.64 5.78
CA GLN A 95 -28.14 -9.62 4.80
C GLN A 95 -28.46 -8.93 3.47
N GLY A 96 -28.09 -9.57 2.37
CA GLY A 96 -28.36 -9.07 1.01
C GLY A 96 -27.39 -7.99 0.53
N TYR A 97 -27.88 -7.13 -0.36
CA TYR A 97 -27.10 -6.12 -1.08
C TYR A 97 -27.68 -4.71 -0.81
N PRO A 98 -26.87 -3.64 -0.94
CA PRO A 98 -27.39 -2.29 -0.91
C PRO A 98 -28.32 -2.03 -2.10
N ALA A 99 -28.95 -0.86 -2.14
CA ALA A 99 -29.69 -0.42 -3.32
C ALA A 99 -28.79 -0.42 -4.57
N PRO A 100 -29.35 -0.53 -5.79
CA PRO A 100 -28.58 -0.53 -7.02
C PRO A 100 -27.59 0.63 -7.13
N GLN A 101 -26.54 0.42 -7.92
CA GLN A 101 -25.53 1.44 -8.22
C GLN A 101 -26.16 2.71 -8.81
N GLY A 102 -25.49 3.85 -8.62
CA GLY A 102 -25.96 5.16 -9.07
C GLY A 102 -25.62 6.28 -8.10
N PRO A 103 -26.05 6.22 -6.82
CA PRO A 103 -25.85 7.33 -5.89
C PRO A 103 -24.47 7.31 -5.17
N TYR A 104 -23.64 6.30 -5.42
CA TYR A 104 -22.42 6.05 -4.64
C TYR A 104 -21.17 6.72 -5.23
N TYR A 105 -20.99 6.67 -6.55
CA TYR A 105 -19.83 7.26 -7.23
C TYR A 105 -19.72 8.76 -6.95
N THR A 106 -18.59 9.22 -6.44
CA THR A 106 -18.36 10.60 -5.97
C THR A 106 -19.42 11.11 -4.98
N GLY A 107 -20.12 10.19 -4.32
CA GLY A 107 -21.27 10.49 -3.47
C GLY A 107 -20.90 11.21 -2.19
N VAL A 108 -21.86 11.97 -1.66
CA VAL A 108 -21.78 12.64 -0.36
C VAL A 108 -22.97 12.25 0.52
N GLY A 109 -22.80 12.38 1.83
CA GLY A 109 -23.83 12.11 2.84
C GLY A 109 -23.88 10.65 3.30
N TYR A 110 -24.36 10.47 4.54
CA TYR A 110 -24.40 9.19 5.25
C TYR A 110 -25.02 8.05 4.45
N LYS A 111 -26.11 8.32 3.73
CA LYS A 111 -26.83 7.33 2.91
C LYS A 111 -25.92 6.65 1.87
N ASN A 112 -25.04 7.44 1.25
CA ASN A 112 -24.22 7.01 0.12
C ASN A 112 -22.85 6.50 0.58
N VAL A 113 -22.26 7.20 1.55
CA VAL A 113 -20.85 7.02 1.95
C VAL A 113 -20.68 6.21 3.24
N GLY A 114 -21.69 6.17 4.10
CA GLY A 114 -21.63 5.54 5.40
C GLY A 114 -21.11 6.47 6.50
N ASP A 115 -20.76 5.86 7.63
CA ASP A 115 -20.36 6.51 8.89
C ASP A 115 -18.86 6.83 8.93
N ILE A 116 -18.00 5.87 8.58
CA ILE A 116 -16.55 5.97 8.82
C ILE A 116 -15.69 5.92 7.56
N ALA A 117 -16.24 5.43 6.43
CA ALA A 117 -15.44 5.15 5.24
C ALA A 117 -14.66 6.37 4.74
N ARG A 118 -15.31 7.55 4.66
CA ARG A 118 -14.64 8.79 4.25
C ARG A 118 -13.56 9.23 5.23
N GLN A 119 -13.80 9.07 6.53
CA GLN A 119 -12.79 9.42 7.53
C GLN A 119 -11.49 8.63 7.30
N ILE A 120 -11.59 7.33 7.04
CA ILE A 120 -10.43 6.48 6.73
C ILE A 120 -9.74 6.93 5.44
N VAL A 121 -10.49 7.24 4.39
CA VAL A 121 -9.91 7.68 3.10
C VAL A 121 -9.17 9.01 3.23
N GLU A 122 -9.76 9.99 3.90
CA GLU A 122 -9.12 11.31 4.11
C GLU A 122 -7.86 11.17 5.00
N GLU A 123 -7.93 10.36 6.05
CA GLU A 123 -6.76 10.10 6.92
C GLU A 123 -5.65 9.34 6.18
N HIS A 124 -6.00 8.40 5.30
CA HIS A 124 -5.03 7.70 4.44
C HIS A 124 -4.33 8.65 3.46
N LEU A 125 -5.07 9.57 2.83
CA LEU A 125 -4.52 10.63 1.99
C LEU A 125 -3.51 11.47 2.77
N ASP A 126 -3.89 11.98 3.94
CA ASP A 126 -3.02 12.81 4.78
C ASP A 126 -1.75 12.07 5.21
N ILE A 127 -1.89 10.79 5.60
CA ILE A 127 -0.76 9.93 5.97
C ILE A 127 0.18 9.72 4.77
N CYS A 128 -0.34 9.49 3.57
CA CYS A 128 0.49 9.31 2.38
C CYS A 128 1.24 10.59 2.00
N LEU A 129 0.57 11.74 2.03
CA LEU A 129 1.19 13.04 1.77
C LEU A 129 2.28 13.36 2.81
N ALA A 130 2.02 13.09 4.09
CA ALA A 130 3.01 13.28 5.16
C ALA A 130 4.20 12.32 5.06
N ALA A 131 4.00 11.11 4.52
CA ALA A 131 5.07 10.17 4.19
C ALA A 131 5.84 10.55 2.90
N GLY A 132 5.40 11.58 2.16
CA GLY A 132 6.04 12.04 0.93
C GLY A 132 5.70 11.22 -0.32
N ILE A 133 4.64 10.41 -0.27
CA ILE A 133 4.12 9.69 -1.44
C ILE A 133 3.39 10.69 -2.34
N ASN A 134 3.61 10.64 -3.66
CA ASN A 134 2.89 11.50 -4.61
C ASN A 134 1.46 10.98 -4.86
N HIS A 135 0.61 11.17 -3.85
CA HIS A 135 -0.79 10.80 -3.84
C HIS A 135 -1.63 11.95 -4.41
N GLU A 136 -2.26 11.76 -5.57
CA GLU A 136 -2.84 12.87 -6.35
C GLU A 136 -4.35 13.02 -6.22
N GLY A 137 -5.06 11.99 -5.78
CA GLY A 137 -6.50 12.07 -5.61
C GLY A 137 -7.14 10.87 -4.94
N ILE A 138 -8.42 11.04 -4.61
CA ILE A 138 -9.31 10.04 -4.04
C ILE A 138 -10.70 10.20 -4.64
N ASN A 139 -11.45 9.10 -4.76
CA ASN A 139 -12.89 9.15 -5.02
C ASN A 139 -13.63 7.98 -4.39
N ALA A 140 -14.90 8.22 -4.04
CA ALA A 140 -15.83 7.15 -3.78
C ALA A 140 -16.19 6.48 -5.12
N GLU A 141 -16.13 5.16 -5.16
CA GLU A 141 -16.34 4.38 -6.37
C GLU A 141 -17.82 4.02 -6.60
N VAL A 142 -18.10 3.36 -7.72
CA VAL A 142 -19.46 3.05 -8.18
C VAL A 142 -20.21 2.14 -7.21
N ALA A 143 -19.52 1.21 -6.53
CA ALA A 143 -20.15 0.34 -5.53
C ALA A 143 -20.08 0.93 -4.13
N LYS A 144 -21.12 0.71 -3.32
CA LYS A 144 -21.15 1.15 -1.93
C LYS A 144 -20.00 0.51 -1.13
N GLY A 145 -19.21 1.32 -0.44
CA GLY A 145 -18.05 0.85 0.33
C GLY A 145 -16.79 0.61 -0.50
N GLN A 146 -16.84 0.87 -1.81
CA GLN A 146 -15.68 0.91 -2.70
C GLN A 146 -15.11 2.32 -2.77
N TRP A 147 -13.79 2.40 -2.86
CA TRP A 147 -13.05 3.64 -2.97
C TRP A 147 -11.85 3.46 -3.88
N GLU A 148 -11.29 4.57 -4.32
CA GLU A 148 -10.08 4.62 -5.10
C GLU A 148 -9.13 5.68 -4.55
N PHE A 149 -7.84 5.42 -4.67
CA PHE A 149 -6.80 6.43 -4.57
C PHE A 149 -5.86 6.40 -5.78
N GLN A 150 -5.29 7.55 -6.12
CA GLN A 150 -4.35 7.67 -7.25
C GLN A 150 -2.94 8.05 -6.79
N VAL A 151 -1.93 7.35 -7.32
CA VAL A 151 -0.50 7.66 -7.13
C VAL A 151 0.15 7.89 -8.49
N PHE A 152 0.82 9.03 -8.65
CA PHE A 152 1.54 9.36 -9.88
C PHE A 152 3.04 9.40 -9.63
N GLY A 153 3.80 8.54 -10.27
CA GLY A 153 5.24 8.42 -10.04
C GLY A 153 6.05 8.70 -11.30
N LYS A 154 7.13 9.46 -11.13
CA LYS A 154 8.23 9.52 -12.10
C LYS A 154 9.36 8.61 -11.65
N GLY A 155 9.88 7.80 -12.56
CA GLY A 155 10.81 6.71 -12.27
C GLY A 155 10.06 5.41 -12.05
N SER A 156 10.34 4.40 -12.85
CA SER A 156 9.62 3.11 -12.83
C SER A 156 9.63 2.40 -11.48
N LYS A 157 10.78 2.27 -10.83
CA LYS A 157 10.88 1.65 -9.50
C LYS A 157 10.27 2.52 -8.42
N LYS A 158 10.50 3.84 -8.47
CA LYS A 158 9.93 4.78 -7.51
C LYS A 158 8.40 4.75 -7.54
N ALA A 159 7.79 4.80 -8.73
CA ALA A 159 6.35 4.73 -8.89
C ALA A 159 5.77 3.43 -8.32
N ALA A 160 6.45 2.30 -8.55
CA ALA A 160 6.07 1.02 -7.97
C ALA A 160 6.22 0.99 -6.43
N ASP A 161 7.31 1.54 -5.90
CA ASP A 161 7.57 1.60 -4.46
C ASP A 161 6.51 2.45 -3.73
N GLU A 162 6.15 3.61 -4.31
CA GLU A 162 5.16 4.53 -3.74
C GLU A 162 3.76 3.91 -3.64
N VAL A 163 3.27 3.22 -4.68
CA VAL A 163 1.96 2.55 -4.62
C VAL A 163 1.94 1.38 -3.62
N TRP A 164 3.06 0.65 -3.48
CA TRP A 164 3.18 -0.39 -2.45
C TRP A 164 3.15 0.18 -1.04
N MET A 165 3.83 1.31 -0.80
CA MET A 165 3.80 1.98 0.49
C MET A 165 2.43 2.59 0.80
N ALA A 166 1.74 3.15 -0.19
CA ALA A 166 0.37 3.63 -0.03
C ALA A 166 -0.58 2.50 0.39
N ARG A 167 -0.46 1.30 -0.22
CA ARG A 167 -1.22 0.11 0.18
C ARG A 167 -0.92 -0.33 1.61
N TYR A 168 0.36 -0.36 2.01
CA TYR A 168 0.76 -0.71 3.37
C TYR A 168 0.14 0.26 4.40
N LEU A 169 0.21 1.57 4.13
CA LEU A 169 -0.36 2.59 5.00
C LEU A 169 -1.88 2.47 5.11
N LEU A 170 -2.58 2.17 4.01
CA LEU A 170 -4.02 1.93 4.02
C LEU A 170 -4.36 0.73 4.91
N GLN A 171 -3.67 -0.40 4.72
CA GLN A 171 -3.89 -1.60 5.52
C GLN A 171 -3.65 -1.33 7.00
N ARG A 172 -2.52 -0.68 7.33
CA ARG A 172 -2.14 -0.33 8.71
C ARG A 172 -3.16 0.61 9.38
N LEU A 173 -3.72 1.56 8.64
CA LEU A 173 -4.77 2.44 9.15
C LEU A 173 -6.07 1.66 9.48
N THR A 174 -6.31 0.55 8.79
CA THR A 174 -7.52 -0.28 8.94
C THR A 174 -7.36 -1.54 9.80
N GLU A 175 -6.19 -1.74 10.43
CA GLU A 175 -5.93 -2.85 11.37
C GLU A 175 -6.87 -2.82 12.60
#